data_AF-A0A2D0ABA8-F1
#
_entry.id   AF-A0A2D0ABA8-F1
#
_cell.length_a   1.000
_cell.length_b   1.000
_cell.length_c   1.000
_cell.angle_alpha   90.00
_cell.angle_beta   90.00
_cell.angle_gamma   90.00
#
_symmetry.space_group_name_H-M   'P 1'
#
loop_
_entity.id
_entity.type
_entity.pdbx_description
1 polymer ?
#
loop_
_entity_poly.entity_id
_entity_poly.type
_entity_poly.pdbx_seq_one_letter_code
_entity_poly.pdbx_strand_id
1 'polypeptide(L)'
;MRKIKVKLHHKQEIFVHNNLANTAFYFRQRIAERLAKDDREGVGLEMTACLIIIAFAMEAHVNFFGWKLAPTKWDERDQIKAKIKIVAKHVGLKVDFGKRPHKTVKDLKALRDQLAHGKPEIITRKEDELITTHEELEALPFQQASWEKYVTKDFLDQAFDDMNAIWNDMLAASGLEVFDAVTKGNRSIQYIGEA
;
A
#
# COMPACT_ATOMS: atom_id res chain seq x y z
N MET A 1 17.34 26.95 37.57
CA MET A 1 17.51 27.55 36.23
C MET A 1 16.50 28.68 36.06
N ARG A 2 16.91 29.82 35.47
CA ARG A 2 15.97 30.92 35.15
C ARG A 2 15.02 30.49 34.03
N LYS A 3 13.74 30.84 34.17
CA LYS A 3 12.72 30.64 33.13
C LYS A 3 12.74 31.85 32.20
N ILE A 4 12.61 31.60 30.91
CA ILE A 4 12.51 32.63 29.88
C ILE A 4 11.16 32.54 29.18
N LYS A 5 10.71 33.68 28.67
CA LYS A 5 9.52 33.80 27.84
C LYS A 5 9.96 33.83 26.38
N VAL A 6 9.44 32.91 25.58
CA VAL A 6 9.72 32.81 24.14
C VAL A 6 8.41 32.70 23.37
N LYS A 7 8.37 33.25 22.16
CA LYS A 7 7.36 32.95 21.15
C LYS A 7 7.92 31.87 20.24
N LEU A 8 7.27 30.70 20.27
CA LEU A 8 7.62 29.56 19.45
C LEU A 8 6.68 29.52 18.24
N HIS A 9 7.23 29.47 17.04
CA HIS A 9 6.47 29.11 15.84
C HIS A 9 7.00 27.78 15.31
N HIS A 10 6.10 26.81 15.14
CA HIS A 10 6.42 25.48 14.65
C HIS A 10 5.39 25.10 13.58
N LYS A 11 5.88 24.78 12.38
CA LYS A 11 5.05 24.21 11.31
C LYS A 11 5.70 22.92 10.84
N GLN A 12 4.92 21.86 10.76
CA GLN A 12 5.36 20.57 10.24
C GLN A 12 4.32 20.04 9.25
N GLU A 13 4.79 19.58 8.10
CA GLU A 13 4.02 18.88 7.07
C GLU A 13 4.45 17.41 7.13
N ILE A 14 3.51 16.54 7.53
CA ILE A 14 3.76 15.10 7.73
C ILE A 14 3.05 14.34 6.62
N PHE A 15 3.81 13.50 5.92
CA PHE A 15 3.35 12.75 4.76
C PHE A 15 3.39 11.25 5.05
N VAL A 16 2.24 10.70 5.47
CA VAL A 16 2.10 9.30 5.92
C VAL A 16 2.41 8.28 4.81
N HIS A 17 2.24 8.66 3.54
CA HIS A 17 2.54 7.79 2.41
C HIS A 17 4.02 7.37 2.38
N ASN A 18 4.94 8.21 2.86
CA ASN A 18 6.36 7.86 3.00
C ASN A 18 6.57 6.74 4.02
N ASN A 19 5.88 6.80 5.16
CA ASN A 19 5.97 5.77 6.19
C ASN A 19 5.41 4.44 5.68
N LEU A 20 4.27 4.46 4.98
CA LEU A 20 3.68 3.27 4.39
C LEU A 20 4.59 2.64 3.31
N ALA A 21 5.12 3.44 2.39
CA ALA A 21 6.05 2.96 1.35
C ALA A 21 7.33 2.36 1.95
N ASN A 22 7.92 3.01 2.96
CA ASN A 22 9.08 2.48 3.67
C ASN A 22 8.77 1.19 4.44
N THR A 23 7.57 1.07 4.98
CA THR A 23 7.12 -0.14 5.68
C THR A 23 6.96 -1.30 4.70
N ALA A 24 6.35 -1.06 3.53
CA ALA A 24 6.28 -2.04 2.46
C ALA A 24 7.67 -2.47 1.97
N PHE A 25 8.60 -1.52 1.82
CA PHE A 25 9.98 -1.81 1.42
C PHE A 25 10.68 -2.71 2.43
N TYR A 26 10.59 -2.38 3.72
CA TYR A 26 11.15 -3.19 4.80
C TYR A 26 10.60 -4.62 4.79
N PHE A 27 9.27 -4.79 4.71
CA PHE A 27 8.66 -6.12 4.66
C PHE A 27 9.09 -6.90 3.43
N ARG A 28 9.12 -6.27 2.24
CA ARG A 28 9.58 -6.92 1.00
C ARG A 28 11.01 -7.45 1.13
N GLN A 29 11.93 -6.64 1.67
CA GLN A 29 13.31 -7.05 1.89
C GLN A 29 13.40 -8.21 2.89
N ARG A 30 12.76 -8.07 4.04
CA ARG A 30 12.72 -9.10 5.08
C ARG A 30 12.19 -10.43 4.54
N ILE A 31 11.08 -10.42 3.81
CA ILE A 31 10.49 -11.61 3.20
C ILE A 31 11.47 -12.25 2.22
N ALA A 32 12.11 -11.45 1.35
CA ALA A 32 13.10 -11.96 0.42
C ALA A 32 14.30 -12.63 1.13
N GLU A 33 14.81 -12.01 2.19
CA GLU A 33 15.90 -12.57 3.00
C GLU A 33 15.53 -13.88 3.70
N ARG A 34 14.32 -13.97 4.26
CA ARG A 34 13.83 -15.20 4.93
C ARG A 34 13.66 -16.34 3.93
N LEU A 35 13.04 -16.06 2.79
CA LEU A 35 12.88 -17.04 1.70
C LEU A 35 14.23 -17.54 1.18
N ALA A 36 15.24 -16.66 1.06
CA ALA A 36 16.59 -17.04 0.64
C ALA A 36 17.31 -17.94 1.65
N LYS A 37 16.91 -17.92 2.92
CA LYS A 37 17.43 -18.77 4.00
C LYS A 37 16.58 -20.02 4.24
N ASP A 38 15.58 -20.26 3.37
CA ASP A 38 14.55 -21.28 3.52
C ASP A 38 13.77 -21.22 4.85
N ASP A 39 13.73 -20.03 5.47
CA ASP A 39 12.89 -19.76 6.63
C ASP A 39 11.47 -19.44 6.14
N ARG A 40 10.58 -20.44 6.20
CA ARG A 40 9.20 -20.37 5.67
C ARG A 40 8.15 -20.07 6.73
N GLU A 41 8.49 -20.19 8.01
CA GLU A 41 7.52 -20.12 9.10
C GLU A 41 6.87 -18.73 9.17
N GLY A 42 5.54 -18.67 9.02
CA GLY A 42 4.79 -17.41 9.09
C GLY A 42 5.06 -16.43 7.93
N VAL A 43 5.86 -16.78 6.93
CA VAL A 43 6.17 -15.87 5.80
C VAL A 43 4.91 -15.49 5.02
N GLY A 44 3.93 -16.39 4.89
CA GLY A 44 2.64 -16.06 4.28
C GLY A 44 1.87 -14.96 5.02
N LEU A 45 1.99 -14.91 6.35
CA LEU A 45 1.39 -13.84 7.17
C LEU A 45 2.10 -12.50 6.93
N GLU A 46 3.43 -12.52 6.86
CA GLU A 46 4.23 -11.33 6.50
C GLU A 46 3.91 -10.84 5.08
N MET A 47 3.75 -11.74 4.10
CA MET A 47 3.33 -11.38 2.74
C MET A 47 1.95 -10.72 2.73
N THR A 48 0.99 -11.30 3.46
CA THR A 48 -0.37 -10.75 3.58
C THR A 48 -0.33 -9.34 4.17
N ALA A 49 0.41 -9.13 5.26
CA ALA A 49 0.58 -7.81 5.87
C ALA A 49 1.25 -6.83 4.90
N CYS A 50 2.31 -7.23 4.21
CA CYS A 50 3.01 -6.41 3.23
C CYS A 50 2.09 -5.97 2.09
N LEU A 51 1.28 -6.88 1.54
CA LEU A 51 0.34 -6.57 0.45
C LEU A 51 -0.73 -5.56 0.88
N ILE A 52 -1.25 -5.65 2.11
CA ILE A 52 -2.18 -4.66 2.66
C ILE A 52 -1.49 -3.28 2.78
N ILE A 53 -0.25 -3.24 3.29
CA ILE A 53 0.52 -2.00 3.40
C ILE A 53 0.80 -1.39 2.03
N ILE A 54 1.11 -2.20 1.00
CA ILE A 54 1.27 -1.73 -0.38
C ILE A 54 -0.05 -1.13 -0.90
N ALA A 55 -1.20 -1.76 -0.63
CA ALA A 55 -2.51 -1.22 -1.02
C ALA A 55 -2.78 0.15 -0.36
N PHE A 56 -2.47 0.30 0.93
CA PHE A 56 -2.59 1.58 1.63
C PHE A 56 -1.60 2.64 1.13
N ALA A 57 -0.35 2.25 0.86
CA ALA A 57 0.66 3.15 0.31
C ALA A 57 0.26 3.66 -1.08
N MET A 58 -0.23 2.78 -1.96
CA MET A 58 -0.77 3.15 -3.27
C MET A 58 -1.91 4.18 -3.15
N GLU A 59 -2.88 3.95 -2.25
CA GLU A 59 -3.99 4.87 -2.06
C GLU A 59 -3.53 6.21 -1.46
N ALA A 60 -2.60 6.19 -0.51
CA ALA A 60 -2.04 7.38 0.11
C ALA A 60 -1.22 8.21 -0.88
N HIS A 61 -0.44 7.58 -1.77
CA HIS A 61 0.24 8.23 -2.89
C HIS A 61 -0.73 9.00 -3.78
N VAL A 62 -1.81 8.33 -4.19
CA VAL A 62 -2.84 8.94 -5.05
C VAL A 62 -3.56 10.08 -4.32
N ASN A 63 -3.83 9.93 -3.01
CA ASN A 63 -4.39 11.00 -2.17
C ASN A 63 -3.47 12.21 -2.08
N PHE A 64 -2.17 12.02 -1.96
CA PHE A 64 -1.20 13.12 -1.98
C PHE A 64 -1.29 13.94 -3.28
N PHE A 65 -1.24 13.27 -4.44
CA PHE A 65 -1.34 13.95 -5.72
C PHE A 65 -2.69 14.64 -5.91
N GLY A 66 -3.77 13.99 -5.51
CA GLY A 66 -5.11 14.56 -5.60
C GLY A 66 -5.28 15.83 -4.77
N TRP A 67 -4.82 15.80 -3.51
CA TRP A 67 -4.81 16.96 -2.63
C TRP A 67 -3.96 18.11 -3.19
N LYS A 68 -2.78 17.82 -3.77
CA LYS A 68 -1.89 18.84 -4.34
C LYS A 68 -2.40 19.43 -5.66
N LEU A 69 -2.88 18.58 -6.56
CA LEU A 69 -3.08 18.94 -7.97
C LEU A 69 -4.55 19.23 -8.29
N ALA A 70 -5.49 18.55 -7.64
CA ALA A 70 -6.91 18.64 -7.96
C ALA A 70 -7.81 19.00 -6.75
N PRO A 71 -7.45 19.96 -5.88
CA PRO A 71 -8.12 20.16 -4.58
C PRO A 71 -9.61 20.47 -4.68
N THR A 72 -10.09 21.08 -5.77
CA THR A 72 -11.52 21.41 -5.96
C THR A 72 -12.38 20.24 -6.43
N LYS A 73 -11.77 19.19 -6.97
CA LYS A 73 -12.45 17.97 -7.48
C LYS A 73 -12.08 16.73 -6.70
N TRP A 74 -11.32 16.89 -5.61
CA TRP A 74 -10.79 15.78 -4.84
C TRP A 74 -11.76 15.38 -3.75
N ASP A 75 -12.21 14.12 -3.80
CA ASP A 75 -12.83 13.44 -2.67
C ASP A 75 -11.95 12.25 -2.28
N GLU A 76 -11.37 12.29 -1.08
CA GLU A 76 -10.54 11.21 -0.57
C GLU A 76 -11.31 9.89 -0.40
N ARG A 77 -12.64 9.96 -0.26
CA ARG A 77 -13.53 8.80 -0.09
C ARG A 77 -13.90 8.13 -1.41
N ASP A 78 -13.52 8.71 -2.54
CA ASP A 78 -13.76 8.09 -3.84
C ASP A 78 -13.03 6.76 -3.98
N GLN A 79 -13.58 5.90 -4.85
CA GLN A 79 -12.94 4.65 -5.21
C GLN A 79 -11.56 4.93 -5.85
N ILE A 80 -10.53 4.18 -5.46
CA ILE A 80 -9.14 4.38 -5.91
C ILE A 80 -8.97 4.52 -7.43
N LYS A 81 -9.75 3.79 -8.24
CA LYS A 81 -9.69 3.92 -9.71
C LYS A 81 -10.19 5.27 -10.21
N ALA A 82 -11.23 5.83 -9.57
CA ALA A 82 -11.72 7.17 -9.88
C ALA A 82 -10.68 8.22 -9.50
N LYS A 83 -10.10 8.08 -8.30
CA LYS A 83 -9.01 8.94 -7.80
C LYS A 83 -7.81 8.99 -8.76
N ILE A 84 -7.32 7.82 -9.20
CA ILE A 84 -6.24 7.73 -10.20
C ILE A 84 -6.64 8.42 -11.52
N LYS A 85 -7.86 8.22 -12.01
CA LYS A 85 -8.32 8.86 -13.25
C LYS A 85 -8.37 10.38 -13.13
N ILE A 86 -8.76 10.91 -11.96
CA ILE A 86 -8.79 12.36 -11.69
C ILE A 86 -7.37 12.92 -11.76
N VAL A 87 -6.42 12.32 -11.03
CA VAL A 87 -5.01 12.73 -11.04
C VAL A 87 -4.43 12.60 -12.44
N ALA A 88 -4.56 11.44 -13.08
CA ALA A 88 -4.01 11.18 -14.40
C ALA A 88 -4.54 12.16 -15.46
N LYS A 89 -5.84 12.49 -15.42
CA LYS A 89 -6.42 13.50 -16.30
C LYS A 89 -5.82 14.88 -16.06
N HIS A 90 -5.55 15.24 -14.80
CA HIS A 90 -4.93 16.51 -14.45
C HIS A 90 -3.51 16.62 -15.01
N VAL A 91 -2.71 15.55 -14.92
CA VAL A 91 -1.30 15.53 -15.35
C VAL A 91 -1.09 15.01 -16.79
N GLY A 92 -2.17 14.77 -17.54
CA GLY A 92 -2.09 14.30 -18.93
C GLY A 92 -1.65 12.84 -19.13
N LEU A 93 -1.70 12.00 -18.09
CA LEU A 93 -1.36 10.58 -18.17
C LEU A 93 -2.53 9.72 -18.67
N LYS A 94 -2.21 8.69 -19.45
CA LYS A 94 -3.16 7.64 -19.86
C LYS A 94 -3.08 6.46 -18.90
N VAL A 95 -4.24 6.01 -18.43
CA VAL A 95 -4.37 4.91 -17.47
C VAL A 95 -5.15 3.76 -18.09
N ASP A 96 -4.59 2.55 -18.01
CA ASP A 96 -5.24 1.31 -18.47
C ASP A 96 -5.22 0.24 -17.37
N PHE A 97 -6.35 0.08 -16.66
CA PHE A 97 -6.52 -0.92 -15.61
C PHE A 97 -6.57 -2.38 -16.11
N GLY A 98 -6.42 -2.62 -17.42
CA GLY A 98 -6.23 -3.93 -18.02
C GLY A 98 -4.76 -4.36 -18.09
N LYS A 99 -3.82 -3.42 -17.94
CA LYS A 99 -2.38 -3.66 -18.12
C LYS A 99 -1.55 -3.14 -16.94
N ARG A 100 -0.36 -3.70 -16.74
CA ARG A 100 0.59 -3.17 -15.76
C ARG A 100 1.03 -1.74 -16.16
N PRO A 101 1.31 -0.85 -15.19
CA PRO A 101 1.22 -1.10 -13.73
C PRO A 101 -0.21 -0.97 -13.16
N HIS A 102 -1.15 -0.32 -13.87
CA HIS A 102 -2.47 0.02 -13.32
C HIS A 102 -3.39 -1.18 -13.03
N LYS A 103 -3.20 -2.33 -13.71
CA LYS A 103 -3.91 -3.58 -13.39
C LYS A 103 -3.70 -3.97 -11.92
N THR A 104 -2.49 -3.80 -11.40
CA THR A 104 -2.16 -4.16 -10.01
C THR A 104 -3.00 -3.37 -9.01
N VAL A 105 -3.40 -2.13 -9.32
CA VAL A 105 -4.34 -1.36 -8.47
C VAL A 105 -5.68 -2.09 -8.32
N LYS A 106 -6.19 -2.70 -9.40
CA LYS A 106 -7.43 -3.48 -9.35
C LYS A 106 -7.25 -4.71 -8.47
N ASP A 107 -6.13 -5.41 -8.60
CA ASP A 107 -5.85 -6.64 -7.89
C ASP A 107 -5.64 -6.39 -6.38
N LEU A 108 -4.86 -5.36 -6.02
CA LEU A 108 -4.67 -4.91 -4.62
C LEU A 108 -5.99 -4.48 -3.98
N LYS A 109 -6.84 -3.75 -4.70
CA LYS A 109 -8.17 -3.38 -4.20
C LYS A 109 -9.01 -4.62 -3.91
N ALA A 110 -9.02 -5.59 -4.83
CA ALA A 110 -9.79 -6.82 -4.66
C ALA A 110 -9.31 -7.60 -3.43
N LEU A 111 -7.99 -7.79 -3.28
CA LEU A 111 -7.40 -8.41 -2.09
C LEU A 111 -7.81 -7.67 -0.80
N ARG A 112 -7.60 -6.36 -0.75
CA ARG A 112 -7.92 -5.55 0.43
C ARG A 112 -9.40 -5.64 0.80
N ASP A 113 -10.30 -5.58 -0.18
CA ASP A 113 -11.73 -5.67 0.07
C ASP A 113 -12.13 -7.06 0.56
N GLN A 114 -11.57 -8.14 -0.03
CA GLN A 114 -11.83 -9.50 0.43
C GLN A 114 -11.41 -9.70 1.90
N LEU A 115 -10.21 -9.24 2.27
CA LEU A 115 -9.71 -9.33 3.64
C LEU A 115 -10.51 -8.45 4.62
N ALA A 116 -10.90 -7.24 4.21
CA ALA A 116 -11.64 -6.31 5.07
C ALA A 116 -13.10 -6.72 5.29
N HIS A 117 -13.74 -7.37 4.31
CA HIS A 117 -15.12 -7.82 4.43
C HIS A 117 -15.26 -9.16 5.15
N GLY A 118 -14.21 -9.99 5.19
CA GLY A 118 -14.06 -11.12 6.12
C GLY A 118 -15.20 -12.15 6.14
N LYS A 119 -16.08 -12.16 5.14
CA LYS A 119 -17.20 -13.11 5.07
C LYS A 119 -16.63 -14.49 4.73
N PRO A 120 -17.15 -15.57 5.35
CA PRO A 120 -16.75 -16.91 4.97
C PRO A 120 -16.96 -17.17 3.48
N GLU A 121 -15.94 -17.70 2.82
CA GLU A 121 -16.07 -18.26 1.47
C GLU A 121 -16.48 -19.74 1.61
N ILE A 122 -17.71 -20.06 1.23
CA ILE A 122 -18.22 -21.44 1.30
C ILE A 122 -17.90 -22.14 -0.02
N ILE A 123 -16.93 -23.06 0.02
CA ILE A 123 -16.51 -23.86 -1.14
C ILE A 123 -17.10 -25.27 -0.99
N THR A 124 -18.21 -25.54 -1.69
CA THR A 124 -18.85 -26.86 -1.72
C THR A 124 -18.35 -27.67 -2.90
N ARG A 125 -17.79 -28.87 -2.65
CA ARG A 125 -17.51 -29.86 -3.69
C ARG A 125 -18.69 -30.80 -3.87
N LYS A 126 -18.69 -31.54 -4.99
CA LYS A 126 -19.54 -32.73 -5.12
C LYS A 126 -19.08 -33.76 -4.09
N GLU A 127 -20.01 -34.57 -3.61
CA GLU A 127 -19.68 -35.73 -2.78
C GLU A 127 -18.85 -36.71 -3.62
N ASP A 128 -17.63 -36.99 -3.15
CA ASP A 128 -16.71 -37.94 -3.77
C ASP A 128 -16.57 -39.15 -2.84
N GLU A 129 -16.77 -40.36 -3.36
CA GLU A 129 -16.38 -41.61 -2.67
C GLU A 129 -14.90 -41.87 -2.96
N LEU A 130 -14.07 -41.86 -1.91
CA LEU A 130 -12.62 -42.05 -2.00
C LEU A 130 -12.19 -43.32 -1.28
N ILE A 131 -11.46 -44.21 -1.96
CA ILE A 131 -10.69 -45.27 -1.32
C ILE A 131 -9.30 -44.70 -1.04
N THR A 132 -8.96 -44.51 0.23
CA THR A 132 -7.71 -43.85 0.64
C THR A 132 -7.26 -44.35 2.01
N THR A 133 -6.00 -44.11 2.36
CA THR A 133 -5.45 -44.33 3.69
C THR A 133 -5.65 -43.10 4.59
N HIS A 134 -5.43 -43.26 5.90
CA HIS A 134 -5.49 -42.13 6.84
C HIS A 134 -4.45 -41.04 6.49
N GLU A 135 -3.22 -41.45 6.14
CA GLU A 135 -2.12 -40.55 5.79
C GLU A 135 -2.41 -39.80 4.48
N GLU A 136 -2.95 -40.48 3.47
CA GLU A 136 -3.35 -39.84 2.21
C GLU A 136 -4.53 -38.87 2.41
N LEU A 137 -5.48 -39.21 3.29
CA LEU A 137 -6.60 -38.34 3.64
C LEU A 137 -6.14 -37.05 4.32
N GLU A 138 -5.19 -37.14 5.27
CA GLU A 138 -4.59 -35.97 5.93
C GLU A 138 -3.73 -35.13 4.98
N ALA A 139 -3.12 -35.75 3.97
CA ALA A 139 -2.34 -35.06 2.95
C ALA A 139 -3.20 -34.38 1.86
N LEU A 140 -4.53 -34.59 1.85
CA LEU A 140 -5.40 -33.94 0.87
C LEU A 140 -5.35 -32.41 1.04
N PRO A 141 -5.08 -31.65 -0.03
CA PRO A 141 -5.02 -30.20 0.07
C PRO A 141 -6.42 -29.63 0.34
N PHE A 142 -6.50 -28.76 1.34
CA PHE A 142 -7.67 -27.90 1.50
C PHE A 142 -7.81 -26.96 0.29
N GLN A 143 -9.05 -26.61 -0.02
CA GLN A 143 -9.31 -25.59 -1.03
C GLN A 143 -8.80 -24.24 -0.54
N GLN A 144 -8.07 -23.55 -1.40
CA GLN A 144 -7.57 -22.22 -1.11
C GLN A 144 -8.68 -21.19 -1.27
N ALA A 145 -8.76 -20.26 -0.32
CA ALA A 145 -9.68 -19.14 -0.43
C ALA A 145 -9.27 -18.23 -1.59
N SER A 146 -10.23 -17.52 -2.19
CA SER A 146 -10.00 -16.71 -3.39
C SER A 146 -8.98 -15.58 -3.22
N TRP A 147 -8.68 -15.15 -1.98
CA TRP A 147 -7.67 -14.14 -1.67
C TRP A 147 -6.25 -14.72 -1.57
N GLU A 148 -6.09 -16.02 -1.25
CA GLU A 148 -4.80 -16.67 -1.05
C GLU A 148 -3.96 -16.69 -2.33
N LYS A 149 -4.61 -16.71 -3.50
CA LYS A 149 -3.93 -16.62 -4.81
C LYS A 149 -3.07 -15.37 -4.99
N TYR A 150 -3.35 -14.30 -4.22
CA TYR A 150 -2.54 -13.08 -4.25
C TYR A 150 -1.33 -13.16 -3.31
N VAL A 151 -1.32 -14.08 -2.34
CA VAL A 151 -0.27 -14.18 -1.32
C VAL A 151 0.89 -15.00 -1.85
N THR A 152 1.57 -14.43 -2.84
CA THR A 152 2.76 -15.02 -3.47
C THR A 152 3.88 -13.99 -3.50
N LYS A 153 5.13 -14.48 -3.49
CA LYS A 153 6.30 -13.61 -3.57
C LYS A 153 6.32 -12.79 -4.86
N ASP A 154 5.95 -13.41 -5.98
CA ASP A 154 5.91 -12.78 -7.29
C ASP A 154 4.89 -11.64 -7.35
N PHE A 155 3.67 -11.86 -6.82
CA PHE A 155 2.67 -10.81 -6.78
C PHE A 155 3.06 -9.69 -5.82
N LEU A 156 3.69 -10.01 -4.68
CA LEU A 156 4.20 -9.00 -3.74
C LEU A 156 5.24 -8.10 -4.40
N ASP A 157 6.22 -8.67 -5.09
CA ASP A 157 7.24 -7.90 -5.80
C ASP A 157 6.62 -7.06 -6.91
N GLN A 158 5.75 -7.66 -7.73
CA GLN A 158 5.02 -6.95 -8.78
C GLN A 158 4.23 -5.78 -8.19
N ALA A 159 3.54 -5.99 -7.07
CA ALA A 159 2.71 -4.98 -6.46
C ALA A 159 3.52 -3.79 -5.94
N PHE A 160 4.67 -4.07 -5.33
CA PHE A 160 5.59 -3.05 -4.87
C PHE A 160 6.22 -2.27 -6.03
N ASP A 161 6.66 -2.97 -7.08
CA ASP A 161 7.31 -2.35 -8.23
C ASP A 161 6.31 -1.50 -9.04
N ASP A 162 5.08 -1.99 -9.24
CA ASP A 162 4.01 -1.24 -9.93
C ASP A 162 3.54 -0.03 -9.11
N MET A 163 3.55 -0.10 -7.77
CA MET A 163 3.29 1.05 -6.90
C MET A 163 4.33 2.15 -7.09
N ASN A 164 5.62 1.80 -7.14
CA ASN A 164 6.67 2.77 -7.38
C ASN A 164 6.64 3.31 -8.81
N ALA A 165 6.33 2.47 -9.80
CA ALA A 165 6.17 2.92 -11.19
C ALA A 165 5.06 3.98 -11.30
N ILE A 166 3.87 3.72 -10.72
CA ILE A 166 2.76 4.68 -10.72
C ILE A 166 3.14 5.97 -9.99
N TRP A 167 3.80 5.88 -8.83
CA TRP A 167 4.30 7.04 -8.11
C TRP A 167 5.24 7.89 -8.97
N ASN A 168 6.24 7.26 -9.60
CA ASN A 168 7.24 7.93 -10.41
C ASN A 168 6.62 8.56 -11.66
N ASP A 169 5.71 7.87 -12.35
CA ASP A 169 5.00 8.39 -13.52
C ASP A 169 4.17 9.62 -13.15
N MET A 170 3.43 9.56 -12.04
CA MET A 170 2.63 10.69 -11.55
C MET A 170 3.52 11.86 -11.11
N LEU A 171 4.61 11.60 -10.40
CA LEU A 171 5.54 12.64 -9.97
C LEU A 171 6.15 13.35 -11.17
N ALA A 172 6.69 12.60 -12.14
CA ALA A 172 7.28 13.14 -13.35
C ALA A 172 6.28 13.97 -14.18
N ALA A 173 5.02 13.54 -14.25
CA ALA A 173 3.98 14.26 -14.99
C ALA A 173 3.39 15.46 -14.22
N SER A 174 3.57 15.51 -12.90
CA SER A 174 2.95 16.54 -12.04
C SER A 174 3.71 17.87 -11.99
N GLY A 175 4.99 17.88 -12.36
CA GLY A 175 5.87 19.03 -12.14
C GLY A 175 6.21 19.31 -10.67
N LEU A 176 5.87 18.39 -9.76
CA LEU A 176 6.28 18.42 -8.35
C LEU A 176 7.69 17.84 -8.19
N GLU A 177 8.40 18.33 -7.19
CA GLU A 177 9.71 17.78 -6.80
C GLU A 177 9.54 16.73 -5.71
N VAL A 178 10.53 15.85 -5.54
CA VAL A 178 10.55 14.89 -4.42
C VAL A 178 10.42 15.62 -3.07
N PHE A 179 11.01 16.81 -2.95
CA PHE A 179 10.92 17.64 -1.74
C PHE A 179 9.51 18.14 -1.41
N ASP A 180 8.56 18.06 -2.34
CA ASP A 180 7.15 18.37 -2.09
C ASP A 180 6.40 17.21 -1.43
N ALA A 181 6.96 16.01 -1.50
CA ALA A 181 6.37 14.78 -0.98
C ALA A 181 7.01 14.28 0.33
N VAL A 182 8.13 14.85 0.78
CA VAL A 182 8.84 14.43 2.00
C VAL A 182 8.38 15.19 3.25
N THR A 183 8.28 14.49 4.38
CA THR A 183 7.94 15.10 5.67
C THR A 183 8.96 16.19 6.01
N LYS A 184 8.47 17.41 6.26
CA LYS A 184 9.30 18.60 6.45
C LYS A 184 8.74 19.51 7.52
N GLY A 185 9.59 20.28 8.18
CA GLY A 185 9.15 21.22 9.21
C GLY A 185 10.12 22.38 9.42
N ASN A 186 9.59 23.46 9.97
CA ASN A 186 10.38 24.60 10.41
C ASN A 186 10.02 24.95 11.86
N ARG A 187 11.03 25.44 12.58
CA ARG A 187 10.90 25.93 13.94
C ARG A 187 11.62 27.27 14.05
N SER A 188 10.92 28.30 14.52
CA SER A 188 11.55 29.55 14.92
C SER A 188 11.24 29.84 16.38
N ILE A 189 12.24 30.40 17.07
CA ILE A 189 12.17 30.77 18.48
C ILE A 189 12.49 32.25 18.54
N GLN A 190 11.57 33.04 19.08
CA GLN A 190 11.77 34.45 19.34
C GLN A 190 11.81 34.66 20.86
N TYR A 191 12.92 35.18 21.38
CA TYR A 191 12.99 35.60 22.78
C TYR A 191 12.11 36.83 23.01
N ILE A 192 11.32 36.80 24.10
CA ILE A 192 10.40 37.91 24.45
C ILE A 192 10.52 38.35 25.91
N GLY A 193 11.51 37.85 26.68
CA GLY A 193 11.84 38.33 28.02
C GLY A 193 12.16 37.22 29.03
N GLU A 194 12.46 37.61 30.28
CA GLU A 194 12.45 36.67 31.41
C GLU A 194 11.00 36.36 31.82
N ALA A 195 10.79 35.24 32.52
CA ALA A 195 9.45 34.80 32.94
C ALA A 195 8.92 35.58 34.16
#